data_AF-A0A3C1HCA8-F1
#
_entry.id   AF-A0A3C1HCA8-F1
#
_cell.length_a   1.000
_cell.length_b   1.000
_cell.length_c   1.000
_cell.angle_alpha   90.00
_cell.angle_beta   90.00
_cell.angle_gamma   90.00
#
_symmetry.space_group_name_H-M   'P 1'
#
loop_
_entity.id
_entity.type
_entity.pdbx_description
1 polymer ?
#
loop_
_entity_poly.entity_id
_entity_poly.type
_entity_poly.pdbx_seq_one_letter_code
_entity_poly.pdbx_strand_id
1 'polypeptide(L)'
;LRKDVYRVSWLSHPTNDWSLVDLFTVAPGENATTGQIGINQVGLAAWSAVLSGVTVLTNYASDDLAKVRNMRGQAPLVTNLVIQPSFGDPTSPMNRLVNAINRYRAGLTNGLFMRAGDILAVPELTLNSPWLRLNNDQRAYGLTDEAYERIPRQILSLVRPDEARYVIYAFGQALQPAPDSLIKNPLSPHYNLCTNYQIMAEVATKTVLRFENVGGVVNGRPQFVLKPVIESFSQLPPE
;
A
#
# COMPACT_ATOMS: atom_id res chain seq x y z
N LEU A 1 -36.19 -2.21 -28.71
CA LEU A 1 -35.59 -1.40 -27.63
C LEU A 1 -34.07 -1.44 -27.80
N ARG A 2 -33.57 -0.46 -28.55
CA ARG A 2 -32.16 -0.30 -28.93
C ARG A 2 -31.44 0.28 -27.70
N LYS A 3 -30.57 -0.49 -27.06
CA LYS A 3 -29.68 0.04 -26.01
C LYS A 3 -28.53 0.72 -26.73
N ASP A 4 -28.54 2.03 -26.68
CA ASP A 4 -27.55 2.91 -27.27
C ASP A 4 -26.16 2.55 -26.74
N VAL A 5 -25.37 1.97 -27.62
CA VAL A 5 -23.92 1.85 -27.47
C VAL A 5 -23.39 3.29 -27.57
N TYR A 6 -22.60 3.72 -26.58
CA TYR A 6 -21.86 4.99 -26.53
C TYR A 6 -22.64 6.28 -26.21
N ARG A 7 -23.28 6.43 -25.02
CA ARG A 7 -23.57 7.79 -24.48
C ARG A 7 -23.49 7.99 -22.96
N VAL A 8 -22.99 7.05 -22.16
CA VAL A 8 -22.67 7.29 -20.74
C VAL A 8 -21.26 6.75 -20.46
N SER A 9 -20.21 7.56 -20.63
CA SER A 9 -18.84 7.14 -20.29
C SER A 9 -17.83 8.29 -20.13
N TRP A 10 -18.18 9.54 -20.45
CA TRP A 10 -17.29 10.67 -20.14
C TRP A 10 -17.18 10.98 -18.63
N LEU A 11 -18.15 10.52 -17.83
CA LEU A 11 -18.20 10.70 -16.37
C LEU A 11 -17.94 9.41 -15.58
N SER A 12 -17.74 8.27 -16.24
CA SER A 12 -17.53 6.96 -15.59
C SER A 12 -16.28 6.27 -16.13
N HIS A 13 -15.23 7.05 -16.39
CA HIS A 13 -13.97 6.53 -16.93
C HIS A 13 -13.03 6.26 -15.75
N PRO A 14 -12.41 5.06 -15.65
CA PRO A 14 -11.60 4.67 -14.48
C PRO A 14 -10.52 5.68 -14.08
N THR A 15 -10.07 6.48 -15.05
CA THR A 15 -9.03 7.51 -14.92
C THR A 15 -9.38 8.66 -13.97
N ASN A 16 -10.66 8.89 -13.64
CA ASN A 16 -11.07 9.98 -12.73
C ASN A 16 -11.85 9.50 -11.49
N ASP A 17 -12.47 8.31 -11.54
CA ASP A 17 -13.38 7.83 -10.49
C ASP A 17 -12.69 7.10 -9.34
N TRP A 18 -11.41 6.74 -9.51
CA TRP A 18 -10.55 6.13 -8.49
C TRP A 18 -10.51 6.90 -7.17
N SER A 19 -10.64 8.23 -7.20
CA SER A 19 -10.70 9.06 -5.98
C SER A 19 -11.94 8.84 -5.10
N LEU A 20 -13.03 8.30 -5.68
CA LEU A 20 -14.27 8.00 -4.94
C LEU A 20 -14.18 6.71 -4.15
N VAL A 21 -13.22 5.83 -4.46
CA VAL A 21 -13.05 4.55 -3.79
C VAL A 21 -12.76 4.74 -2.30
N ASP A 22 -12.01 5.79 -1.94
CA ASP A 22 -11.68 6.06 -0.53
C ASP A 22 -12.89 6.47 0.32
N LEU A 23 -14.04 6.82 -0.29
CA LEU A 23 -15.28 7.10 0.42
C LEU A 23 -15.96 5.82 0.94
N PHE A 24 -15.57 4.66 0.42
CA PHE A 24 -16.17 3.38 0.77
C PHE A 24 -15.14 2.52 1.51
N THR A 25 -15.45 2.20 2.77
CA THR A 25 -14.69 1.21 3.53
C THR A 25 -15.53 -0.04 3.75
N VAL A 26 -14.91 -1.20 3.51
CA VAL A 26 -15.47 -2.51 3.87
C VAL A 26 -14.81 -3.06 5.14
N ALA A 27 -14.03 -2.24 5.84
CA ALA A 27 -13.34 -2.60 7.07
C ALA A 27 -14.00 -1.94 8.29
N PRO A 28 -15.09 -2.51 8.84
CA PRO A 28 -15.79 -1.95 10.00
C PRO A 28 -15.02 -2.07 11.32
N GLY A 29 -13.85 -2.72 11.33
CA GLY A 29 -12.98 -2.87 12.50
C GLY A 29 -11.60 -3.40 12.12
N GLU A 30 -10.65 -3.38 13.07
CA GLU A 30 -9.22 -3.68 12.83
C GLU A 30 -9.01 -5.09 12.24
N ASN A 31 -9.81 -6.07 12.66
CA ASN A 31 -9.76 -7.45 12.14
C ASN A 31 -10.11 -7.55 10.65
N ALA A 32 -10.86 -6.60 10.09
CA ALA A 32 -11.19 -6.60 8.67
C ALA A 32 -10.04 -6.07 7.78
N THR A 33 -8.97 -5.55 8.38
CA THR A 33 -7.77 -5.05 7.68
C THR A 33 -6.60 -6.04 7.74
N THR A 34 -6.73 -7.15 8.47
CA THR A 34 -5.67 -8.15 8.56
C THR A 34 -5.49 -8.86 7.21
N GLY A 35 -4.26 -8.93 6.72
CA GLY A 35 -3.94 -9.54 5.43
C GLY A 35 -3.93 -8.58 4.23
N GLN A 36 -4.24 -7.30 4.44
CA GLN A 36 -4.05 -6.28 3.42
C GLN A 36 -2.57 -5.90 3.27
N ILE A 37 -2.16 -5.60 2.04
CA ILE A 37 -0.83 -5.06 1.77
C ILE A 37 -0.87 -3.54 1.69
N GLY A 38 0.23 -2.90 2.06
CA GLY A 38 0.41 -1.47 1.83
C GLY A 38 0.49 -1.17 0.32
N ILE A 39 -0.23 -0.14 -0.13
CA ILE A 39 -0.21 0.32 -1.53
C ILE A 39 1.18 0.76 -2.00
N ASN A 40 2.08 1.15 -1.08
CA ASN A 40 3.47 1.51 -1.44
C ASN A 40 4.44 0.34 -1.24
N GLN A 41 3.96 -0.91 -1.16
CA GLN A 41 4.83 -2.07 -1.21
C GLN A 41 5.53 -2.18 -2.58
N VAL A 42 6.85 -2.37 -2.56
CA VAL A 42 7.69 -2.48 -3.77
C VAL A 42 7.93 -3.92 -4.22
N GLY A 43 7.78 -4.87 -3.30
CA GLY A 43 8.22 -6.24 -3.48
C GLY A 43 7.33 -7.03 -4.44
N LEU A 44 7.95 -7.63 -5.45
CA LEU A 44 7.31 -8.55 -6.39
C LEU A 44 6.64 -9.75 -5.69
N ALA A 45 7.26 -10.25 -4.61
CA ALA A 45 6.71 -11.36 -3.84
C ALA A 45 5.39 -10.99 -3.15
N ALA A 46 5.28 -9.79 -2.58
CA ALA A 46 4.07 -9.33 -1.92
C ALA A 46 2.93 -9.12 -2.94
N TRP A 47 3.21 -8.48 -4.07
CA TRP A 47 2.23 -8.35 -5.16
C TRP A 47 1.84 -9.69 -5.78
N SER A 48 2.79 -10.62 -5.92
CA SER A 48 2.50 -11.98 -6.38
C SER A 48 1.59 -12.72 -5.39
N ALA A 49 1.78 -12.55 -4.08
CA ALA A 49 0.94 -13.18 -3.06
C ALA A 49 -0.52 -12.66 -3.09
N VAL A 50 -0.70 -11.37 -3.36
CA VAL A 50 -2.04 -10.75 -3.42
C VAL A 50 -2.78 -11.04 -4.72
N LEU A 51 -2.06 -11.07 -5.85
CA LEU A 51 -2.66 -11.16 -7.17
C LEU A 51 -2.69 -12.57 -7.74
N SER A 52 -1.84 -13.48 -7.25
CA SER A 52 -1.89 -14.89 -7.68
C SER A 52 -3.23 -15.51 -7.34
N GLY A 53 -3.85 -16.18 -8.30
CA GLY A 53 -5.19 -16.77 -8.14
C GLY A 53 -6.35 -15.83 -8.46
N VAL A 54 -6.11 -14.52 -8.62
CA VAL A 54 -7.13 -13.57 -9.09
C VAL A 54 -7.54 -13.91 -10.52
N THR A 55 -8.85 -13.90 -10.78
CA THR A 55 -9.39 -14.18 -12.12
C THR A 55 -9.52 -12.90 -12.92
N VAL A 56 -8.82 -12.81 -14.05
CA VAL A 56 -8.91 -11.70 -15.01
C VAL A 56 -9.58 -12.16 -16.30
N LEU A 57 -10.02 -11.21 -17.11
CA LEU A 57 -10.48 -11.49 -18.46
C LEU A 57 -9.35 -11.25 -19.45
N THR A 58 -9.31 -12.07 -20.51
CA THR A 58 -8.35 -11.91 -21.61
C THR A 58 -9.05 -12.16 -22.95
N ASN A 59 -8.61 -11.43 -23.97
CA ASN A 59 -9.15 -11.46 -25.32
C ASN A 59 -8.24 -12.28 -26.24
N TYR A 60 -8.70 -13.49 -26.59
CA TYR A 60 -7.93 -14.40 -27.47
C TYR A 60 -8.33 -14.30 -28.94
N ALA A 61 -9.43 -13.63 -29.28
CA ALA A 61 -9.86 -13.46 -30.67
C ALA A 61 -8.75 -12.82 -31.53
N SER A 62 -8.61 -13.25 -32.78
CA SER A 62 -7.79 -12.52 -33.75
C SER A 62 -8.40 -11.15 -34.06
N ASP A 63 -7.58 -10.22 -34.55
CA ASP A 63 -8.02 -8.86 -34.88
C ASP A 63 -9.17 -8.86 -35.91
N ASP A 64 -9.10 -9.75 -36.91
CA ASP A 64 -10.16 -9.94 -37.90
C ASP A 64 -11.45 -10.50 -37.29
N LEU A 65 -11.33 -11.47 -36.38
CA LEU A 65 -12.50 -12.05 -35.72
C LEU A 65 -13.19 -11.01 -34.83
N ALA A 66 -12.43 -10.17 -34.12
CA ALA A 66 -12.98 -9.09 -33.31
C ALA A 66 -13.80 -8.11 -34.18
N LYS A 67 -13.27 -7.72 -35.35
CA LYS A 67 -13.98 -6.87 -36.32
C LYS A 67 -15.26 -7.53 -36.84
N VAL A 68 -15.18 -8.78 -37.28
CA VAL A 68 -16.34 -9.51 -37.84
C VAL A 68 -17.45 -9.65 -36.81
N ARG A 69 -17.11 -9.95 -35.55
CA ARG A 69 -18.10 -10.03 -34.46
C ARG A 69 -18.75 -8.68 -34.20
N ASN A 70 -17.98 -7.61 -34.14
CA ASN A 70 -18.50 -6.26 -33.97
C ASN A 70 -19.47 -5.85 -35.11
N MET A 71 -19.10 -6.12 -36.37
CA MET A 71 -19.98 -5.89 -37.52
C MET A 71 -21.29 -6.68 -37.45
N ARG A 72 -21.28 -7.85 -36.81
CA ARG A 72 -22.46 -8.69 -36.57
C ARG A 72 -23.22 -8.35 -35.29
N GLY A 73 -22.83 -7.30 -34.57
CA GLY A 73 -23.42 -6.90 -33.29
C GLY A 73 -23.20 -7.93 -32.17
N GLN A 74 -22.18 -8.78 -32.28
CA GLN A 74 -21.86 -9.81 -31.29
C GLN A 74 -20.88 -9.27 -30.25
N ALA A 75 -21.06 -9.68 -28.99
CA ALA A 75 -20.15 -9.31 -27.91
C ALA A 75 -18.71 -9.82 -28.16
N PRO A 76 -17.69 -9.09 -27.66
CA PRO A 76 -16.29 -9.53 -27.73
C PRO A 76 -16.10 -10.92 -27.10
N LEU A 77 -15.19 -11.71 -27.66
CA LEU A 77 -14.85 -13.02 -27.12
C LEU A 77 -13.73 -12.87 -26.09
N VAL A 78 -14.12 -12.82 -24.82
CA VAL A 78 -13.23 -12.80 -23.65
C VAL A 78 -13.37 -14.11 -22.88
N THR A 79 -12.30 -14.54 -22.21
CA THR A 79 -12.33 -15.70 -21.33
C THR A 79 -11.60 -15.41 -20.03
N ASN A 80 -11.87 -16.21 -19.00
CA ASN A 80 -11.18 -16.11 -17.73
C ASN A 80 -9.76 -16.66 -17.83
N LEU A 81 -8.84 -15.93 -17.22
CA LEU A 81 -7.45 -16.31 -17.02
C LEU A 81 -7.14 -16.13 -15.53
N VAL A 82 -6.51 -17.13 -14.92
CA VAL A 82 -6.02 -17.02 -13.55
C VAL A 82 -4.63 -16.40 -13.59
N ILE A 83 -4.43 -15.31 -12.84
CA ILE A 83 -3.12 -14.70 -12.67
C ILE A 83 -2.19 -15.70 -12.00
N GLN A 84 -1.05 -15.93 -12.64
CA GLN A 84 0.04 -16.73 -12.10
C GLN A 84 1.03 -15.82 -11.35
N PRO A 85 1.66 -16.30 -10.27
CA PRO A 85 2.70 -15.56 -9.60
C PRO A 85 3.93 -15.45 -10.52
N SER A 86 4.81 -14.48 -10.25
CA SER A 86 5.96 -14.25 -11.13
C SER A 86 7.02 -15.36 -11.09
N PHE A 87 7.14 -16.10 -9.97
CA PHE A 87 8.23 -17.06 -9.72
C PHE A 87 9.66 -16.52 -10.00
N GLY A 88 9.84 -15.19 -9.96
CA GLY A 88 11.11 -14.54 -10.28
C GLY A 88 11.38 -14.34 -11.77
N ASP A 89 10.45 -14.68 -12.67
CA ASP A 89 10.58 -14.45 -14.11
C ASP A 89 10.42 -12.95 -14.45
N PRO A 90 11.48 -12.29 -14.98
CA PRO A 90 11.46 -10.89 -15.38
C PRO A 90 10.49 -10.58 -16.53
N THR A 91 10.12 -11.59 -17.32
CA THR A 91 9.24 -11.43 -18.49
C THR A 91 7.76 -11.66 -18.16
N SER A 92 7.47 -12.16 -16.96
CA SER A 92 6.10 -12.45 -16.54
C SER A 92 5.21 -11.20 -16.55
N PRO A 93 3.92 -11.32 -16.90
CA PRO A 93 2.94 -10.23 -16.80
C PRO A 93 2.90 -9.61 -15.40
N MET A 94 3.11 -10.41 -14.36
CA MET A 94 3.20 -9.98 -12.97
C MET A 94 4.38 -9.04 -12.72
N ASN A 95 5.58 -9.38 -13.21
CA ASN A 95 6.76 -8.53 -13.08
C ASN A 95 6.56 -7.19 -13.80
N ARG A 96 5.97 -7.21 -15.00
CA ARG A 96 5.62 -6.01 -15.75
C ARG A 96 4.68 -5.10 -14.96
N LEU A 97 3.63 -5.66 -14.35
CA LEU A 97 2.69 -4.90 -13.53
C LEU A 97 3.40 -4.23 -12.34
N VAL A 98 4.18 -5.00 -11.56
CA VAL A 98 4.86 -4.47 -10.36
C VAL A 98 5.86 -3.38 -10.73
N ASN A 99 6.60 -3.56 -11.82
CA ASN A 99 7.50 -2.52 -12.32
C ASN A 99 6.76 -1.25 -12.74
N ALA A 100 5.60 -1.39 -13.38
CA ALA A 100 4.76 -0.25 -13.73
C ALA A 100 4.25 0.51 -12.49
N ILE A 101 3.76 -0.21 -11.47
CA ILE A 101 3.35 0.39 -10.18
C ILE A 101 4.52 1.18 -9.57
N ASN A 102 5.69 0.55 -9.46
CA ASN A 102 6.88 1.17 -8.88
C ASN A 102 7.35 2.39 -9.67
N ARG A 103 7.32 2.33 -11.01
CA ARG A 103 7.69 3.45 -11.90
C ARG A 103 6.70 4.60 -11.78
N TYR A 104 5.40 4.31 -11.79
CA TYR A 104 4.36 5.34 -11.66
C TYR A 104 4.51 6.07 -10.32
N ARG A 105 4.66 5.29 -9.24
CA ARG A 105 4.86 5.82 -7.90
C ARG A 105 6.09 6.71 -7.79
N ALA A 106 7.22 6.28 -8.37
CA ALA A 106 8.46 7.07 -8.38
C ALA A 106 8.33 8.41 -9.12
N GLY A 107 7.36 8.55 -10.02
CA GLY A 107 7.04 9.80 -10.72
C GLY A 107 6.13 10.76 -9.95
N LEU A 108 5.52 10.34 -8.83
CA LEU A 108 4.69 11.20 -7.99
C LEU A 108 5.56 12.18 -7.20
N THR A 109 5.03 13.37 -6.89
CA THR A 109 5.76 14.43 -6.17
C THR A 109 6.39 13.98 -4.85
N ASN A 110 5.75 13.05 -4.15
CA ASN A 110 6.24 12.50 -2.89
C ASN A 110 6.77 11.06 -3.03
N GLY A 111 6.86 10.53 -4.25
CA GLY A 111 7.30 9.15 -4.50
C GLY A 111 6.41 8.07 -3.89
N LEU A 112 5.17 8.42 -3.54
CA LEU A 112 4.23 7.60 -2.76
C LEU A 112 2.79 7.86 -3.20
N PHE A 113 2.00 6.79 -3.23
CA PHE A 113 0.54 6.83 -3.23
C PHE A 113 0.05 7.24 -1.84
N MET A 114 -0.82 8.24 -1.74
CA MET A 114 -1.32 8.71 -0.45
C MET A 114 -2.57 7.98 -0.02
N ARG A 115 -3.40 7.61 -0.99
CA ARG A 115 -4.71 6.98 -0.76
C ARG A 115 -4.81 5.65 -1.49
N ALA A 116 -5.71 4.78 -1.04
CA ALA A 116 -5.86 3.45 -1.63
C ALA A 116 -6.33 3.56 -3.09
N GLY A 117 -7.24 4.51 -3.36
CA GLY A 117 -7.65 4.85 -4.71
C GLY A 117 -6.46 5.16 -5.62
N ASP A 118 -5.40 5.79 -5.09
CA ASP A 118 -4.32 6.37 -5.89
C ASP A 118 -3.60 5.35 -6.79
N ILE A 119 -3.60 4.08 -6.37
CA ILE A 119 -2.96 3.00 -7.12
C ILE A 119 -3.63 2.75 -8.47
N LEU A 120 -4.92 3.06 -8.62
CA LEU A 120 -5.68 2.79 -9.84
C LEU A 120 -5.33 3.71 -11.01
N ALA A 121 -4.57 4.79 -10.77
CA ALA A 121 -4.01 5.58 -11.86
C ALA A 121 -2.89 4.86 -12.62
N VAL A 122 -2.38 3.74 -12.09
CA VAL A 122 -1.44 2.87 -12.81
C VAL A 122 -2.20 2.19 -13.96
N PRO A 123 -1.85 2.48 -15.24
CA PRO A 123 -2.64 2.01 -16.36
C PRO A 123 -2.57 0.49 -16.54
N GLU A 124 -1.51 -0.18 -16.07
CA GLU A 124 -1.37 -1.64 -16.09
C GLU A 124 -2.35 -2.37 -15.16
N LEU A 125 -3.04 -1.67 -14.25
CA LEU A 125 -4.16 -2.24 -13.50
C LEU A 125 -5.48 -2.17 -14.27
N THR A 126 -5.54 -1.37 -15.33
CA THR A 126 -6.76 -1.12 -16.12
C THR A 126 -6.46 -1.17 -17.62
N LEU A 127 -6.30 0.00 -18.26
CA LEU A 127 -6.28 0.22 -19.70
C LEU A 127 -5.10 -0.46 -20.43
N ASN A 128 -3.96 -0.58 -19.76
CA ASN A 128 -2.74 -1.21 -20.29
C ASN A 128 -2.41 -2.53 -19.59
N SER A 129 -3.42 -3.24 -19.08
CA SER A 129 -3.25 -4.51 -18.39
C SER A 129 -2.38 -5.51 -19.17
N PRO A 130 -1.33 -6.09 -18.56
CA PRO A 130 -0.46 -7.09 -19.19
C PRO A 130 -1.18 -8.36 -19.67
N TRP A 131 -2.40 -8.62 -19.19
CA TRP A 131 -3.21 -9.79 -19.55
C TRP A 131 -4.18 -9.52 -20.71
N LEU A 132 -4.25 -8.28 -21.19
CA LEU A 132 -5.05 -7.90 -22.35
C LEU A 132 -4.18 -7.76 -23.59
N ARG A 133 -4.74 -8.12 -24.75
CA ARG A 133 -4.14 -7.79 -26.06
C ARG A 133 -4.65 -6.41 -26.46
N LEU A 134 -3.72 -5.48 -26.67
CA LEU A 134 -4.02 -4.05 -26.74
C LEU A 134 -3.75 -3.43 -28.11
N ASN A 135 -3.80 -4.22 -29.18
CA ASN A 135 -3.72 -3.73 -30.56
C ASN A 135 -4.90 -2.78 -30.85
N ASN A 136 -4.77 -1.87 -31.81
CA ASN A 136 -5.81 -0.87 -32.13
C ASN A 136 -7.19 -1.50 -32.34
N ASP A 137 -7.24 -2.62 -33.08
CA ASP A 137 -8.48 -3.35 -33.35
C ASP A 137 -9.05 -4.04 -32.10
N GLN A 138 -8.19 -4.55 -31.22
CA GLN A 138 -8.61 -5.16 -29.96
C GLN A 138 -9.16 -4.13 -28.98
N ARG A 139 -8.55 -2.93 -28.92
CA ARG A 139 -9.07 -1.81 -28.10
C ARG A 139 -10.44 -1.34 -28.57
N ALA A 140 -10.68 -1.36 -29.89
CA ALA A 140 -11.94 -0.92 -30.46
C ALA A 140 -13.06 -1.98 -30.33
N TYR A 141 -12.73 -3.26 -30.50
CA TYR A 141 -13.75 -4.31 -30.73
C TYR A 141 -13.56 -5.60 -29.91
N GLY A 142 -12.39 -5.80 -29.32
CA GLY A 142 -12.00 -7.05 -28.67
C GLY A 142 -12.12 -7.06 -27.14
N LEU A 143 -12.46 -5.93 -26.53
CA LEU A 143 -12.47 -5.75 -25.09
C LEU A 143 -13.82 -5.26 -24.59
N THR A 144 -14.15 -5.66 -23.36
CA THR A 144 -15.32 -5.19 -22.61
C THR A 144 -14.86 -4.25 -21.49
N ASP A 145 -15.77 -3.42 -21.00
CA ASP A 145 -15.59 -2.63 -19.78
C ASP A 145 -15.20 -3.50 -18.58
N GLU A 146 -15.88 -4.65 -18.42
CA GLU A 146 -15.57 -5.62 -17.38
C GLU A 146 -14.12 -6.08 -17.43
N ALA A 147 -13.53 -6.23 -18.62
CA ALA A 147 -12.15 -6.67 -18.76
C ALA A 147 -11.16 -5.63 -18.21
N TYR A 148 -11.46 -4.34 -18.29
CA TYR A 148 -10.65 -3.28 -17.71
C TYR A 148 -10.82 -3.14 -16.20
N GLU A 149 -12.02 -3.44 -15.68
CA GLU A 149 -12.36 -3.25 -14.26
C GLU A 149 -12.18 -4.50 -13.40
N ARG A 150 -11.82 -5.63 -14.02
CA ARG A 150 -11.73 -6.93 -13.34
C ARG A 150 -10.69 -6.97 -12.23
N ILE A 151 -9.52 -6.37 -12.45
CA ILE A 151 -8.45 -6.30 -11.46
C ILE A 151 -8.81 -5.32 -10.34
N PRO A 152 -9.11 -4.02 -10.62
CA PRO A 152 -9.48 -3.06 -9.58
C PRO A 152 -10.56 -3.58 -8.63
N ARG A 153 -11.62 -4.18 -9.18
CA ARG A 153 -12.74 -4.69 -8.39
C ARG A 153 -12.33 -5.74 -7.34
N GLN A 154 -11.31 -6.53 -7.63
CA GLN A 154 -10.88 -7.61 -6.73
C GLN A 154 -9.78 -7.18 -5.76
N ILE A 155 -8.92 -6.24 -6.15
CA ILE A 155 -7.73 -5.90 -5.38
C ILE A 155 -7.97 -4.80 -4.35
N LEU A 156 -9.01 -3.98 -4.52
CA LEU A 156 -9.26 -2.83 -3.66
C LEU A 156 -9.55 -3.21 -2.20
N SER A 157 -10.11 -4.40 -1.94
CA SER A 157 -10.27 -4.91 -0.58
C SER A 157 -8.98 -5.48 0.02
N LEU A 158 -7.97 -5.75 -0.81
CA LEU A 158 -6.70 -6.38 -0.42
C LEU A 158 -5.57 -5.37 -0.19
N VAL A 159 -5.81 -4.09 -0.51
CA VAL A 159 -4.83 -3.02 -0.36
C VAL A 159 -5.29 -2.00 0.68
N ARG A 160 -4.32 -1.37 1.35
CA ARG A 160 -4.57 -0.28 2.30
C ARG A 160 -3.53 0.84 2.14
N PRO A 161 -3.86 2.08 2.53
CA PRO A 161 -2.87 3.14 2.64
C PRO A 161 -1.70 2.73 3.52
N ASP A 162 -0.49 3.16 3.17
CA ASP A 162 0.68 2.90 3.99
C ASP A 162 0.63 3.75 5.25
N GLU A 163 0.59 3.09 6.39
CA GLU A 163 0.70 3.71 7.71
C GLU A 163 2.05 3.37 8.33
N ALA A 164 2.88 4.38 8.52
CA ALA A 164 4.15 4.21 9.20
C ALA A 164 3.92 3.94 10.70
N ARG A 165 4.34 2.76 11.15
CA ARG A 165 4.42 2.40 12.58
C ARG A 165 5.86 2.54 13.05
N TYR A 166 6.03 3.18 14.19
CA TYR A 166 7.30 3.41 14.83
C TYR A 166 7.36 2.59 16.12
N VAL A 167 8.50 1.97 16.37
CA VAL A 167 8.76 1.24 17.61
C VAL A 167 9.85 1.97 18.38
N ILE A 168 9.51 2.47 19.57
CA ILE A 168 10.44 3.13 20.48
C ILE A 168 10.81 2.14 21.57
N TYR A 169 12.10 1.86 21.69
CA TYR A 169 12.67 1.16 22.83
C TYR A 169 13.28 2.19 23.78
N ALA A 170 12.84 2.20 25.02
CA ALA A 170 13.41 3.05 26.06
C ALA A 170 13.91 2.19 27.21
N PHE A 171 15.15 2.43 27.63
CA PHE A 171 15.80 1.75 28.74
C PHE A 171 16.22 2.77 29.79
N GLY A 172 15.93 2.50 31.05
CA GLY A 172 16.27 3.34 32.19
C GLY A 172 16.84 2.51 33.33
N GLN A 173 17.89 3.04 33.96
CA GLN A 173 18.47 2.46 35.16
C GLN A 173 18.45 3.49 36.30
N ALA A 174 18.00 3.06 37.47
CA ALA A 174 18.15 3.83 38.69
C ALA A 174 19.49 3.48 39.33
N LEU A 175 20.32 4.50 39.56
CA LEU A 175 21.65 4.34 40.13
C LEU A 175 21.72 4.97 41.51
N GLN A 176 22.36 4.28 42.45
CA GLN A 176 22.71 4.82 43.77
C GLN A 176 24.22 4.69 43.97
N PRO A 177 24.88 5.61 44.70
CA PRO A 177 26.28 5.42 45.09
C PRO A 177 26.46 4.07 45.79
N ALA A 178 27.43 3.27 45.35
CA ALA A 178 27.73 2.01 46.00
C ALA A 178 28.25 2.25 47.45
N PRO A 179 28.12 1.28 48.36
CA PRO A 179 28.72 1.39 49.69
C PRO A 179 30.21 1.74 49.61
N ASP A 180 30.66 2.72 50.41
CA ASP A 180 32.03 3.22 50.43
C ASP A 180 32.58 3.76 49.09
N SER A 181 31.71 4.15 48.15
CA SER A 181 32.10 4.73 46.85
C SER A 181 32.54 6.20 46.90
N LEU A 182 32.39 6.87 48.05
CA LEU A 182 32.79 8.28 48.18
C LEU A 182 34.27 8.40 48.51
N ILE A 183 34.95 9.33 47.85
CA ILE A 183 36.31 9.71 48.22
C ILE A 183 36.25 10.49 49.53
N LYS A 184 36.70 9.85 50.62
CA LYS A 184 36.66 10.41 51.99
C LYS A 184 37.92 11.21 52.37
N ASN A 185 38.96 11.24 51.53
CA ASN A 185 40.20 11.97 51.82
C ASN A 185 40.00 13.49 51.62
N PRO A 186 40.02 14.31 52.69
CA PRO A 186 39.76 15.75 52.62
C PRO A 186 40.87 16.56 51.92
N LEU A 187 42.04 15.96 51.70
CA LEU A 187 43.15 16.57 50.97
C LEU A 187 43.10 16.26 49.46
N SER A 188 42.15 15.43 49.02
CA SER A 188 41.97 15.11 47.61
C SER A 188 41.15 16.21 46.92
N PRO A 189 41.52 16.65 45.70
CA PRO A 189 40.69 17.53 44.89
C PRO A 189 39.34 16.92 44.50
N HIS A 190 39.17 15.61 44.75
CA HIS A 190 37.97 14.84 44.44
C HIS A 190 37.17 14.44 45.69
N TYR A 191 37.38 15.13 46.83
CA TYR A 191 36.63 14.87 48.07
C TYR A 191 35.11 14.90 47.82
N ASN A 192 34.39 13.92 48.37
CA ASN A 192 32.95 13.69 48.15
C ASN A 192 32.52 13.35 46.71
N LEU A 193 33.44 13.04 45.80
CA LEU A 193 33.05 12.45 44.52
C LEU A 193 32.81 10.95 44.65
N CYS A 194 31.73 10.50 43.99
CA CYS A 194 31.36 9.10 43.87
C CYS A 194 32.20 8.43 42.79
N THR A 195 32.88 7.33 43.14
CA THR A 195 33.73 6.58 42.20
C THR A 195 33.00 5.39 41.59
N ASN A 196 31.88 4.96 42.17
CA ASN A 196 31.14 3.81 41.69
C ASN A 196 29.64 3.90 42.03
N TYR A 197 28.80 3.53 41.07
CA TYR A 197 27.36 3.43 41.26
C TYR A 197 26.93 1.97 41.22
N GLN A 198 25.97 1.62 42.07
CA GLN A 198 25.26 0.34 42.01
C GLN A 198 23.89 0.54 41.33
N ILE A 199 23.49 -0.45 40.53
CA ILE A 199 22.18 -0.49 39.87
C ILE A 199 21.14 -0.90 40.90
N MET A 200 20.10 -0.10 41.06
CA MET A 200 19.02 -0.33 42.03
C MET A 200 17.74 -0.81 41.38
N ALA A 201 17.50 -0.40 40.14
CA ALA A 201 16.36 -0.83 39.35
C ALA A 201 16.67 -0.65 37.88
N GLU A 202 16.04 -1.49 37.06
CA GLU A 202 16.09 -1.41 35.62
C GLU A 202 14.68 -1.45 35.07
N VAL A 203 14.44 -0.69 34.01
CA VAL A 203 13.19 -0.72 33.28
C VAL A 203 13.47 -0.62 31.80
N ALA A 204 12.89 -1.53 31.04
CA ALA A 204 12.88 -1.50 29.59
C ALA A 204 11.42 -1.41 29.14
N THR A 205 11.14 -0.55 28.17
CA THR A 205 9.80 -0.38 27.60
C THR A 205 9.86 -0.39 26.09
N LYS A 206 8.83 -0.96 25.47
CA LYS A 206 8.59 -0.94 24.03
C LYS A 206 7.26 -0.25 23.78
N THR A 207 7.29 0.83 23.03
CA THR A 207 6.10 1.57 22.61
C THR A 207 5.97 1.50 21.10
N VAL A 208 4.82 1.05 20.60
CA VAL A 208 4.47 1.10 19.18
C VAL A 208 3.50 2.26 18.99
N LEU A 209 3.84 3.19 18.10
CA LEU A 209 3.01 4.35 17.79
C LEU A 209 2.93 4.60 16.29
N ARG A 210 1.84 5.26 15.89
CA ARG A 210 1.61 5.76 14.54
C ARG A 210 1.39 7.27 14.61
N PHE A 211 1.75 8.00 13.55
CA PHE A 211 1.46 9.43 13.47
C PHE A 211 0.25 9.66 12.57
N GLU A 212 -0.71 10.43 13.09
CA GLU A 212 -1.84 10.91 12.33
C GLU A 212 -1.63 12.38 11.99
N ASN A 213 -1.92 12.76 10.75
CA ASN A 213 -1.99 14.18 10.39
C ASN A 213 -3.35 14.72 10.86
N VAL A 214 -3.33 15.51 11.92
CA VAL A 214 -4.50 16.25 12.43
C VAL A 214 -4.49 17.71 11.99
N GLY A 215 -3.56 18.07 11.11
CA GLY A 215 -3.44 19.41 10.58
C GLY A 215 -4.54 19.72 9.57
N GLY A 216 -5.13 20.91 9.70
CA GLY A 216 -6.13 21.43 8.77
C GLY A 216 -5.52 22.29 7.66
N VAL A 217 -6.39 23.02 6.97
CA VAL A 217 -5.99 24.07 6.04
C VAL A 217 -6.06 25.42 6.77
N VAL A 218 -4.92 26.10 6.88
CA VAL A 218 -4.85 27.45 7.47
C VAL A 218 -4.36 28.41 6.37
N ASN A 219 -5.15 29.44 6.08
CA ASN A 219 -4.87 30.42 5.01
C ASN A 219 -4.61 29.79 3.63
N GLY A 220 -5.36 28.75 3.28
CA GLY A 220 -5.21 28.04 1.99
C GLY A 220 -3.94 27.21 1.87
N ARG A 221 -3.13 27.08 2.93
CA ARG A 221 -1.95 26.22 2.97
C ARG A 221 -2.24 24.99 3.83
N PRO A 222 -1.88 23.78 3.36
CA PRO A 222 -1.97 22.58 4.19
C PRO A 222 -0.97 22.72 5.36
N GLN A 223 -1.48 22.67 6.59
CA GLN A 223 -0.63 22.58 7.76
C GLN A 223 -0.49 21.10 8.11
N PHE A 224 0.74 20.61 8.26
CA PHE A 224 0.99 19.26 8.75
C PHE A 224 1.19 19.32 10.25
N VAL A 225 0.26 18.77 11.01
CA VAL A 225 0.39 18.60 12.47
C VAL A 225 0.32 17.12 12.75
N LEU A 226 1.45 16.54 13.16
CA LEU A 226 1.54 15.13 13.47
C LEU A 226 1.16 14.90 14.93
N LYS A 227 0.09 14.13 15.16
CA LYS A 227 -0.30 13.64 16.48
C LYS A 227 0.18 12.19 16.63
N PRO A 228 1.00 11.86 17.64
CA PRO A 228 1.31 10.48 17.94
C PRO A 228 0.08 9.77 18.54
N VAL A 229 -0.24 8.60 18.01
CA VAL A 229 -1.25 7.68 18.53
C VAL A 229 -0.51 6.43 18.98
N ILE A 230 -0.57 6.15 20.29
CA ILE A 230 0.05 4.96 20.87
C ILE A 230 -0.87 3.78 20.56
N GLU A 231 -0.37 2.81 19.79
CA GLU A 231 -1.11 1.59 19.45
C GLU A 231 -0.85 0.49 20.49
N SER A 232 0.37 0.44 21.03
CA SER A 232 0.75 -0.55 22.04
C SER A 232 1.85 -0.02 22.94
N PHE A 233 1.78 -0.40 24.21
CA PHE A 233 2.81 -0.13 25.20
C PHE A 233 3.04 -1.41 26.01
N SER A 234 4.30 -1.85 26.10
CA SER A 234 4.68 -2.98 26.94
C SER A 234 5.95 -2.67 27.74
N GLN A 235 5.91 -3.04 29.02
CA GLN A 235 7.12 -3.17 29.82
C GLN A 235 7.78 -4.50 29.44
N LEU A 236 9.07 -4.45 29.12
CA LEU A 236 9.85 -5.63 28.82
C LEU A 236 10.31 -6.27 30.13
N PRO A 237 10.39 -7.61 30.19
CA PRO A 237 10.91 -8.29 31.38
C PRO A 237 12.34 -7.84 31.67
N PRO A 238 12.73 -7.75 32.96
CA PRO A 238 14.14 -7.61 33.33
C PRO A 238 14.91 -8.87 32.87
N GLU A 239 16.15 -8.70 32.43
CA GLU A 239 17.05 -9.82 32.14
C GLU A 239 17.56 -10.51 33.42
#